data_AF-A0A915MSQ0-F1
#
_entry.id   AF-A0A915MSQ0-F1
#
_cell.length_a   1.000
_cell.length_b   1.000
_cell.length_c   1.000
_cell.angle_alpha   90.00
_cell.angle_beta   90.00
_cell.angle_gamma   90.00
#
_symmetry.space_group_name_H-M   'P 1'
#
loop_
_entity.id
_entity.type
_entity.pdbx_description
1 polymer ?
#
loop_
_entity_poly.entity_id
_entity_poly.type
_entity_poly.pdbx_seq_one_letter_code
_entity_poly.pdbx_strand_id
1 'polypeptide(L)'
;MTSDLFFINESFSLAQKAYDLQEVPVGCVFVFDGLIIGRGHNEVNKTKNPTRHAEFVAIDQASDWCCENGKDFQELVPEVCAEKSISLLKKFYDRENPFAPLDKRKVKMEM
;
A
#
# COMPACT_ATOMS: atom_id res chain seq x y z
N MET A 1 -19.85 10.73 11.46
CA MET A 1 -18.93 9.59 11.35
C MET A 1 -18.93 9.14 9.91
N THR A 2 -17.81 9.29 9.22
CA THR A 2 -17.61 8.70 7.89
C THR A 2 -17.36 7.20 8.10
N SER A 3 -18.13 6.31 7.46
CA SER A 3 -17.97 4.86 7.65
C SER A 3 -16.74 4.36 6.90
N ASP A 4 -16.10 3.29 7.38
CA ASP A 4 -14.99 2.61 6.67
C ASP A 4 -15.32 2.28 5.21
N LEU A 5 -16.58 1.97 4.92
CA LEU A 5 -17.07 1.72 3.56
C LEU A 5 -16.83 2.90 2.61
N PHE A 6 -16.88 4.14 3.10
CA PHE A 6 -16.59 5.32 2.30
C PHE A 6 -15.12 5.33 1.85
N PHE A 7 -14.19 5.09 2.78
CA PHE A 7 -12.75 5.07 2.47
C PHE A 7 -12.39 3.87 1.58
N ILE A 8 -13.05 2.73 1.78
CA ILE A 8 -12.89 1.55 0.92
C ILE A 8 -13.42 1.82 -0.50
N ASN A 9 -14.55 2.51 -0.64
CA ASN A 9 -15.06 2.87 -1.96
C ASN A 9 -14.15 3.86 -2.68
N GLU A 10 -13.52 4.79 -1.96
CA GLU A 10 -12.52 5.69 -2.52
C GLU A 10 -11.29 4.92 -3.02
N SER A 11 -10.75 3.99 -2.22
CA SER A 11 -9.62 3.16 -2.65
C SER A 11 -9.97 2.25 -3.83
N PHE A 12 -11.21 1.76 -3.89
CA PHE A 12 -11.71 1.01 -5.04
C PHE A 12 -11.78 1.86 -6.32
N SER A 13 -12.25 3.10 -6.22
CA SER A 13 -12.27 4.05 -7.34
C SER A 13 -10.85 4.31 -7.88
N LEU A 14 -9.86 4.45 -6.99
CA LEU A 14 -8.45 4.58 -7.35
C LEU A 14 -7.91 3.31 -8.03
N ALA A 15 -8.29 2.12 -7.56
CA ALA A 15 -7.92 0.86 -8.19
C ALA A 15 -8.53 0.73 -9.61
N GLN A 16 -9.78 1.17 -9.80
CA GLN A 16 -10.42 1.22 -11.11
C GLN A 16 -9.67 2.18 -12.04
N LYS A 17 -9.23 3.34 -11.54
CA LYS A 17 -8.41 4.27 -12.33
C LYS A 17 -7.08 3.65 -12.76
N ALA A 18 -6.40 2.90 -11.88
CA ALA A 18 -5.20 2.15 -12.28
C ALA A 18 -5.52 1.11 -13.37
N TYR A 19 -6.62 0.37 -13.24
CA TYR A 19 -7.07 -0.58 -14.26
C TYR A 19 -7.25 0.08 -15.63
N ASP A 20 -7.96 1.22 -15.67
CA ASP A 20 -8.24 1.97 -16.90
C ASP A 20 -6.94 2.47 -17.56
N LEU A 21 -5.91 2.73 -16.76
CA LEU A 21 -4.56 3.11 -17.20
C LEU A 21 -3.65 1.91 -17.53
N GLN A 22 -4.19 0.69 -17.56
CA GLN A 22 -3.43 -0.55 -17.80
C GLN A 22 -2.32 -0.82 -16.77
N GLU A 23 -2.54 -0.39 -15.53
CA GLU A 23 -1.71 -0.70 -14.36
C GLU A 23 -2.30 -1.88 -13.57
N VAL A 24 -1.53 -2.43 -12.61
CA VAL A 24 -2.09 -3.37 -11.64
C VAL A 24 -3.15 -2.65 -10.80
N PRO A 25 -4.39 -3.15 -10.68
CA PRO A 25 -5.51 -2.41 -10.10
C PRO A 25 -5.44 -2.40 -8.57
N VAL A 26 -4.60 -1.50 -8.05
CA VAL A 26 -4.43 -1.26 -6.61
C VAL A 26 -4.66 0.22 -6.34
N GLY A 27 -5.46 0.51 -5.32
CA GLY A 27 -5.72 1.85 -4.82
C GLY A 27 -5.48 1.93 -3.31
N CYS A 28 -5.02 3.07 -2.83
CA CYS A 28 -4.65 3.31 -1.45
C CYS A 28 -5.12 4.72 -1.02
N VAL A 29 -5.61 4.82 0.21
CA VAL A 29 -5.94 6.11 0.85
C VAL A 29 -5.30 6.15 2.23
N PHE A 30 -4.71 7.29 2.59
CA PHE A 30 -4.27 7.59 3.95
C PHE A 30 -5.33 8.47 4.63
N VAL A 31 -5.81 8.03 5.79
CA VAL A 31 -6.88 8.71 6.53
C VAL A 31 -6.36 9.11 7.90
N PHE A 32 -6.50 10.39 8.25
CA PHE A 32 -6.14 10.94 9.55
C PHE A 32 -7.31 11.79 10.07
N ASP A 33 -7.76 11.55 11.29
CA ASP A 33 -8.92 12.22 11.90
C ASP A 33 -10.17 12.28 11.01
N GLY A 34 -10.43 11.20 10.26
CA GLY A 34 -11.59 11.07 9.36
C GLY A 34 -11.45 11.82 8.04
N LEU A 35 -10.30 12.44 7.78
CA LEU A 35 -9.96 13.13 6.53
C LEU A 35 -9.01 12.27 5.70
N ILE A 36 -9.26 12.16 4.38
CA ILE A 36 -8.29 11.58 3.45
C ILE A 36 -7.21 12.62 3.15
N ILE A 37 -5.99 12.33 3.58
CA ILE A 37 -4.82 13.20 3.43
C ILE A 37 -3.88 12.76 2.30
N GLY A 38 -4.07 11.55 1.77
CA GLY A 38 -3.29 11.03 0.65
C GLY A 38 -4.07 10.00 -0.15
N ARG A 39 -3.93 10.05 -1.48
CA ARG A 39 -4.56 9.13 -2.43
C ARG A 39 -3.54 8.61 -3.42
N GLY A 40 -3.52 7.31 -3.64
CA GLY A 40 -2.61 6.70 -4.60
C GLY A 40 -3.25 5.55 -5.36
N HIS A 41 -2.84 5.40 -6.61
CA HIS A 41 -3.07 4.20 -7.41
C HIS A 41 -1.73 3.76 -8.00
N ASN A 42 -1.64 2.51 -8.47
CA ASN A 42 -0.40 2.02 -9.07
C ASN A 42 0.00 2.88 -10.29
N GLU A 43 1.28 3.26 -10.38
CA GLU A 43 1.85 4.06 -11.47
C GLU A 43 3.19 3.48 -11.97
N VAL A 44 3.48 2.21 -11.66
CA VAL A 44 4.76 1.55 -11.96
C VAL A 44 5.10 1.61 -13.45
N ASN A 45 4.15 1.26 -14.32
CA ASN A 45 4.38 1.24 -15.76
C ASN A 45 4.46 2.65 -16.34
N LYS A 46 3.54 3.53 -15.94
CA LYS A 46 3.46 4.94 -16.36
C LYS A 46 4.75 5.70 -16.09
N THR A 47 5.31 5.51 -14.89
CA THR A 47 6.52 6.21 -14.44
C THR A 47 7.81 5.46 -14.75
N LYS A 48 7.72 4.21 -15.24
CA LYS A 48 8.86 3.30 -15.42
C LYS A 48 9.69 3.16 -14.14
N ASN A 49 9.03 3.17 -12.99
CA ASN A 49 9.66 3.09 -11.68
C ASN A 49 8.97 1.99 -10.84
N PRO A 50 9.69 0.90 -10.49
CA PRO A 50 9.11 -0.22 -9.77
C PRO A 50 8.67 0.13 -8.34
N THR A 51 9.03 1.29 -7.79
CA THR A 51 8.59 1.70 -6.45
C THR A 51 7.29 2.49 -6.45
N ARG A 52 6.76 2.91 -7.62
CA ARG A 52 5.55 3.76 -7.72
C ARG A 52 4.26 2.94 -7.60
N HIS A 53 4.18 2.16 -6.53
CA HIS A 53 2.97 1.48 -6.11
C HIS A 53 1.98 2.48 -5.50
N ALA A 54 0.71 2.07 -5.37
CA ALA A 54 -0.35 2.90 -4.83
C ALA A 54 -0.02 3.46 -3.44
N GLU A 55 0.60 2.66 -2.59
CA GLU A 55 0.98 3.03 -1.22
C GLU A 55 2.00 4.16 -1.22
N PHE A 56 3.05 4.08 -2.04
CA PHE A 56 4.08 5.13 -2.13
C PHE A 56 3.53 6.43 -2.71
N VAL A 57 2.65 6.34 -3.71
CA VAL A 57 1.96 7.53 -4.26
C VAL A 57 1.09 8.20 -3.18
N ALA A 58 0.40 7.42 -2.36
CA ALA A 58 -0.42 7.97 -1.28
C ALA A 58 0.42 8.55 -0.13
N ILE A 59 1.58 7.94 0.18
CA ILE A 59 2.55 8.42 1.18
C ILE A 59 3.09 9.79 0.78
N ASP A 60 3.45 10.01 -0.49
CA ASP A 60 3.95 11.32 -0.94
C ASP A 60 2.92 12.42 -0.65
N GLN A 61 1.66 12.20 -1.03
CA GLN A 61 0.59 13.18 -0.79
C GLN A 61 0.33 13.40 0.70
N ALA A 62 0.35 12.32 1.50
CA ALA A 62 0.20 12.44 2.94
C ALA A 62 1.38 13.20 3.58
N SER A 63 2.61 13.02 3.07
CA SER A 63 3.79 13.76 3.49
C SER A 63 3.68 15.25 3.14
N ASP A 64 3.20 15.58 1.93
CA ASP A 64 2.96 16.97 1.53
C ASP A 64 1.92 17.62 2.45
N TRP A 65 0.82 16.92 2.74
CA TRP A 65 -0.20 17.39 3.68
C TRP A 65 0.38 17.61 5.10
N CYS A 66 1.27 16.74 5.57
CA CYS A 66 1.94 16.92 6.87
C CYS A 66 2.78 18.20 6.90
N CYS A 67 3.59 18.45 5.86
CA CYS A 67 4.39 19.66 5.73
C CYS A 67 3.53 20.92 5.75
N GLU A 68 2.41 20.92 5.02
CA GLU A 68 1.47 22.06 4.95
C GLU A 68 0.77 22.34 6.30
N ASN A 69 0.58 21.31 7.12
CA ASN A 69 -0.13 21.39 8.38
C ASN A 69 0.79 21.41 9.61
N GLY A 70 2.12 21.49 9.39
CA GLY A 70 3.12 21.51 10.47
C GLY A 70 3.10 20.26 11.35
N LYS A 71 2.79 19.10 10.76
CA LYS A 71 2.73 17.79 11.43
C LYS A 71 3.93 16.95 11.05
N ASP A 72 4.41 16.12 11.98
CA ASP A 72 5.37 15.06 11.64
C ASP A 72 4.63 13.85 11.06
N PHE A 73 5.13 13.28 9.95
CA PHE A 73 4.55 12.08 9.35
C PHE A 73 4.55 10.88 10.34
N GLN A 74 5.49 10.82 11.28
CA GLN A 74 5.52 9.81 12.34
C GLN A 74 4.35 9.95 13.32
N GLU A 75 3.75 11.13 13.48
CA GLU A 75 2.52 11.27 14.26
C GLU A 75 1.34 10.54 13.60
N LEU A 76 1.38 10.39 12.27
CA LEU A 76 0.32 9.73 11.50
C LEU A 76 0.56 8.22 11.36
N VAL A 77 1.82 7.80 11.35
CA VAL A 77 2.23 6.40 11.31
C VAL A 77 3.13 6.12 12.51
N PRO A 78 2.57 6.11 13.73
CA PRO A 78 3.35 6.05 14.97
C PRO A 78 4.14 4.73 15.12
N GLU A 79 3.71 3.68 14.43
CA GLU A 79 4.38 2.39 14.42
C GLU A 79 4.67 1.95 12.99
N VAL A 80 5.86 2.31 12.48
CA VAL A 80 6.42 1.58 11.35
C VAL A 80 6.88 0.24 11.87
N CYS A 81 6.03 -0.79 11.78
CA CYS A 81 6.39 -2.15 12.18
C CYS A 81 7.38 -2.81 11.21
N ALA A 82 8.50 -2.14 10.86
CA ALA A 82 9.47 -2.62 9.88
C ALA A 82 9.95 -4.04 10.22
N GLU A 83 10.28 -4.30 11.48
CA GLU A 83 10.71 -5.62 11.95
C GLU A 83 9.64 -6.69 11.76
N LYS A 84 8.39 -6.37 12.08
CA LYS A 84 7.23 -7.27 11.89
C LYS A 84 6.97 -7.52 10.41
N SER A 85 6.99 -6.48 9.58
CA SER A 85 6.82 -6.57 8.12
C SER A 85 7.94 -7.40 7.49
N ILE A 86 9.20 -7.17 7.87
CA ILE A 86 10.36 -7.96 7.43
C ILE A 86 10.22 -9.41 7.91
N SER A 87 9.79 -9.64 9.15
CA SER A 87 9.55 -10.98 9.69
C SER A 87 8.46 -11.71 8.91
N LEU A 88 7.33 -11.05 8.63
CA LEU A 88 6.25 -11.60 7.80
C LEU A 88 6.71 -11.91 6.38
N LEU A 89 7.50 -11.03 5.78
CA LEU A 89 8.06 -11.23 4.44
C LEU A 89 9.01 -12.44 4.40
N LYS A 90 9.90 -12.56 5.40
CA LYS A 90 10.78 -13.72 5.55
C LYS A 90 9.97 -15.01 5.66
N LYS A 91 8.98 -15.06 6.56
CA LYS A 91 8.06 -16.22 6.70
C LYS A 91 7.34 -16.57 5.41
N PHE A 92 6.91 -15.56 4.63
CA PHE A 92 6.30 -15.76 3.32
C PHE A 92 7.26 -16.48 2.36
N TYR A 93 8.50 -16.00 2.25
CA TYR A 93 9.50 -16.59 1.36
C TYR A 93 10.09 -17.92 1.87
N ASP A 94 10.12 -18.13 3.19
CA ASP A 94 10.55 -19.37 3.85
C ASP A 94 9.45 -20.44 3.88
N ARG A 95 8.27 -20.17 3.30
CA ARG A 95 7.11 -21.08 3.17
C ARG A 95 6.42 -21.43 4.48
N GLU A 96 6.65 -20.64 5.50
CA GLU A 96 5.87 -20.69 6.74
C GLU A 96 4.49 -20.04 6.56
N ASN A 97 4.19 -19.44 5.40
CA ASN A 97 2.86 -18.90 5.11
C ASN A 97 1.88 -20.00 4.63
N PRO A 98 0.95 -20.47 5.49
CA PRO A 98 -0.02 -21.49 5.11
C PRO A 98 -1.04 -21.00 4.08
N PHE A 99 -1.14 -19.69 3.86
CA PHE A 99 -2.10 -19.05 2.96
C PHE A 99 -1.55 -18.78 1.54
N ALA A 100 -0.27 -19.06 1.28
CA ALA A 100 0.28 -18.90 -0.07
C ALA A 100 -0.42 -19.88 -1.05
N PRO A 101 -0.89 -19.43 -2.23
CA PRO A 101 -1.44 -20.33 -3.26
C PRO A 101 -0.46 -21.45 -3.61
N LEU A 102 -0.93 -22.69 -3.73
CA LEU A 102 -0.08 -23.89 -3.91
C LEU A 102 0.86 -23.77 -5.12
N ASP A 103 0.36 -23.19 -6.22
CA ASP A 103 1.08 -22.94 -7.47
C ASP A 103 2.23 -21.93 -7.32
N LYS A 104 2.12 -21.01 -6.35
CA LYS A 104 3.14 -20.00 -6.05
C LYS A 104 4.11 -20.43 -4.95
N ARG A 105 3.88 -21.56 -4.30
CA ARG A 105 4.84 -22.15 -3.35
C ARG A 105 5.99 -22.72 -4.15
N LYS A 106 7.17 -22.08 -4.11
CA LYS A 106 8.39 -22.71 -4.66
C LYS A 106 8.59 -24.05 -3.94
N VAL A 107 9.01 -25.10 -4.64
CA VAL A 107 9.46 -26.37 -4.04
C VAL A 107 10.96 -26.25 -3.76
N LYS A 108 11.46 -26.81 -2.65
CA LYS A 108 12.89 -26.70 -2.30
C LYS A 108 13.46 -27.85 -3.08
N MET A 109 14.19 -27.57 -4.15
CA MET A 109 14.98 -28.62 -4.77
C MET A 109 15.98 -29.02 -3.69
N GLU A 110 15.78 -30.19 -3.09
CA GLU A 110 16.85 -30.85 -2.34
C GLU A 110 17.97 -31.07 -3.36
N MET A 111 19.14 -30.47 -3.11
CA MET A 111 20.37 -30.80 -3.83
C MET A 111 20.94 -32.08 -3.27
#